data_AF-A0A7C5SUF2-F1
#
_entry.id   AF-A0A7C5SUF2-F1
#
_cell.length_a   1.000
_cell.length_b   1.000
_cell.length_c   1.000
_cell.angle_alpha   90.00
_cell.angle_beta   90.00
_cell.angle_gamma   90.00
#
_symmetry.space_group_name_H-M   'P 1'
#
loop_
_entity.id
_entity.type
_entity.pdbx_description
1 polymer ?
#
loop_
_entity_poly.entity_id
_entity_poly.type
_entity_poly.pdbx_seq_one_letter_code
_entity_poly.pdbx_strand_id
1 'polypeptide(L)' 'VIIDFGLSKRTNDIEEYAIDLHLMFRSLESTHYDIVEISKEKVLKGYINVVGKDFATKIYNKVLEIRRRGRYVRERRKE' A
#
# COMPACT_ATOMS: atom_id res chain seq x y z
N VAL A 1 6.83 9.60 14.66
CA VAL A 1 5.80 10.66 14.50
C VAL A 1 5.43 10.71 13.02
N ILE A 2 4.14 10.81 12.67
CA ILE A 2 3.69 11.06 11.29
C ILE A 2 3.54 12.58 11.13
N ILE A 3 4.07 13.14 10.06
CA ILE A 3 4.10 14.58 9.76
C ILE A 3 3.64 14.82 8.32
N ASP A 4 3.49 16.09 7.94
CA ASP A 4 3.09 16.53 6.58
C ASP A 4 1.68 16.07 6.16
N PHE A 5 0.67 16.71 6.75
CA PHE A 5 -0.75 16.45 6.48
C PHE A 5 -1.35 17.43 5.44
N GLY A 6 -0.53 18.15 4.67
CA GLY A 6 -0.99 19.20 3.74
C GLY A 6 -1.91 18.71 2.61
N LEU A 7 -1.77 17.44 2.21
CA LEU A 7 -2.64 16.77 1.23
C LEU A 7 -3.60 15.74 1.86
N SER A 8 -3.64 15.67 3.19
CA SER A 8 -4.50 14.71 3.88
C SER A 8 -5.97 15.09 3.78
N LYS A 9 -6.86 14.10 3.93
CA LYS A 9 -8.30 14.33 3.98
C LYS A 9 -8.99 13.30 4.86
N ARG A 10 -10.15 13.68 5.41
CA ARG A 10 -11.05 12.73 6.08
C ARG A 10 -11.94 12.08 5.04
N THR A 11 -11.92 10.75 4.98
CA THR A 11 -12.67 9.98 3.99
C THR A 11 -12.98 8.58 4.51
N ASN A 12 -14.04 7.98 3.97
CA ASN A 12 -14.37 6.56 4.14
C ASN A 12 -14.20 5.78 2.83
N ASP A 13 -13.60 6.40 1.81
CA ASP A 13 -13.38 5.80 0.50
C ASP A 13 -12.22 4.79 0.54
N ILE A 14 -12.52 3.53 0.20
CA ILE A 14 -11.57 2.42 0.13
C ILE A 14 -10.42 2.73 -0.85
N GLU A 15 -10.68 3.48 -1.92
CA GLU A 15 -9.65 3.84 -2.90
C GLU A 15 -8.57 4.73 -2.29
N GLU A 16 -8.95 5.67 -1.41
CA GLU A 16 -8.01 6.57 -0.72
C GLU A 16 -7.11 5.81 0.26
N TYR A 17 -7.69 4.92 1.08
CA TYR A 17 -6.90 4.03 1.95
C TYR A 17 -5.94 3.15 1.14
N ALA A 18 -6.37 2.67 -0.02
CA ALA A 18 -5.54 1.85 -0.89
C ALA A 18 -4.42 2.67 -1.56
N ILE A 19 -4.66 3.92 -1.91
CA ILE A 19 -3.63 4.83 -2.42
C ILE A 19 -2.55 5.06 -1.36
N ASP A 20 -2.93 5.36 -0.12
CA ASP A 20 -1.97 5.56 0.98
C ASP A 20 -1.12 4.31 1.22
N LEU A 21 -1.76 3.14 1.33
CA LEU A 21 -1.05 1.87 1.53
C LEU A 21 -0.17 1.50 0.32
N HIS A 22 -0.62 1.80 -0.90
CA HIS A 22 0.17 1.61 -2.10
C HIS A 22 1.42 2.48 -2.11
N LEU A 23 1.30 3.76 -1.77
CA LEU A 23 2.42 4.71 -1.70
C LEU A 23 3.44 4.29 -0.65
N MET A 24 2.98 3.85 0.53
CA MET A 24 3.82 3.28 1.59
C MET A 24 4.65 2.10 1.06
N PHE A 25 4.01 1.12 0.41
CA PHE A 25 4.73 -0.02 -0.15
C PHE A 25 5.71 0.36 -1.25
N ARG A 26 5.37 1.34 -2.10
CA ARG A 26 6.27 1.84 -3.14
C ARG A 26 7.50 2.53 -2.56
N SER A 27 7.33 3.30 -1.49
CA SER A 27 8.44 3.94 -0.77
C SER A 27 9.41 2.89 -0.24
N LEU A 28 8.90 1.84 0.41
CA LEU A 28 9.70 0.70 0.89
C LEU A 28 10.43 -0.01 -0.26
N GLU A 29 9.74 -0.30 -1.37
CA GLU A 29 10.32 -0.92 -2.57
C GLU A 29 11.46 -0.10 -3.18
N SER A 30 11.38 1.23 -3.13
CA SER A 30 12.41 2.12 -3.69
C SER A 30 13.63 2.32 -2.79
N THR A 31 13.48 2.17 -1.46
CA THR A 31 14.52 2.56 -0.49
C THR A 31 15.16 1.40 0.24
N HIS A 32 14.41 0.32 0.49
CA HIS A 32 14.82 -0.83 1.31
C HIS A 32 14.47 -2.14 0.58
N TYR A 33 14.99 -2.30 -0.64
CA TYR A 33 14.62 -3.40 -1.53
C TYR A 33 15.00 -4.79 -0.99
N ASP A 34 16.03 -4.86 -0.16
CA ASP A 34 16.57 -6.06 0.48
C ASP A 34 15.64 -6.65 1.54
N ILE A 35 14.91 -5.80 2.27
CA ILE A 35 13.97 -6.19 3.33
C ILE A 35 12.51 -5.88 2.99
N VAL A 36 12.21 -5.59 1.72
CA VAL A 36 10.89 -5.07 1.35
C VAL A 36 9.76 -6.05 1.63
N GLU A 37 9.95 -7.34 1.38
CA GLU A 37 8.90 -8.34 1.54
C GLU A 37 8.53 -8.53 3.01
N ILE A 38 9.53 -8.64 3.90
CA ILE A 38 9.26 -8.72 5.34
C ILE A 38 8.65 -7.42 5.87
N SER A 39 9.09 -6.27 5.37
CA SER A 39 8.55 -4.96 5.78
C SER A 39 7.08 -4.80 5.39
N LYS A 40 6.72 -5.16 4.15
CA LYS A 40 5.33 -5.16 3.68
C LYS A 40 4.45 -6.08 4.52
N GLU A 41 4.92 -7.28 4.82
CA GLU A 41 4.17 -8.24 5.65
C GLU A 41 3.89 -7.67 7.05
N LYS A 42 4.90 -7.08 7.70
CA LYS A 42 4.73 -6.47 9.02
C LYS A 42 3.78 -5.27 9.00
N VAL A 43 3.90 -4.41 7.99
CA VAL A 43 2.98 -3.27 7.80
C VAL A 43 1.56 -3.77 7.60
N LEU A 44 1.34 -4.76 6.73
CA LEU A 44 0.01 -5.30 6.45
C LEU A 44 -0.60 -5.97 7.69
N LYS A 45 0.20 -6.72 8.45
CA LYS A 45 -0.24 -7.35 9.70
C LYS A 45 -0.66 -6.30 10.74
N GLY A 46 0.14 -5.24 10.91
CA GLY A 46 -0.22 -4.12 11.78
C GLY A 46 -1.50 -3.43 11.32
N TYR A 47 -1.62 -3.19 10.02
CA TYR A 47 -2.80 -2.57 9.43
C TYR A 47 -4.08 -3.38 9.69
N ILE A 48 -4.05 -4.69 9.43
CA ILE A 48 -5.14 -5.64 9.69
C ILE A 48 -5.58 -5.60 11.15
N ASN A 49 -4.62 -5.58 12.08
CA ASN A 49 -4.90 -5.57 13.52
C ASN A 49 -5.63 -4.29 13.97
N VAL A 50 -5.42 -3.17 13.29
CA VAL A 50 -6.03 -1.88 13.64
C VAL A 50 -7.39 -1.70 12.97
N VAL A 51 -7.51 -1.97 11.67
CA VAL A 51 -8.73 -1.68 10.91
C VAL A 51 -9.69 -2.86 10.79
N GLY A 52 -9.25 -4.05 11.19
CA GLY A 52 -10.00 -5.30 11.07
C GLY A 52 -9.78 -6.00 9.73
N LYS A 53 -9.89 -7.33 9.76
CA LYS A 53 -9.56 -8.22 8.62
C LYS A 53 -10.39 -7.96 7.38
N ASP A 54 -11.70 -7.81 7.52
CA ASP A 54 -12.60 -7.67 6.37
C ASP A 54 -12.36 -6.36 5.61
N PHE A 55 -12.19 -5.26 6.34
CA PHE A 55 -11.91 -3.95 5.74
C PHE A 55 -10.51 -3.92 5.13
N ALA A 56 -9.50 -4.44 5.84
CA ALA A 56 -8.15 -4.56 5.32
C ALA A 56 -8.09 -5.41 4.04
N THR A 57 -8.88 -6.48 3.94
CA THR A 57 -8.94 -7.32 2.73
C THR A 57 -9.49 -6.54 1.53
N LYS A 58 -10.55 -5.73 1.72
CA LYS A 58 -11.08 -4.86 0.66
C LYS A 58 -10.05 -3.85 0.18
N ILE A 59 -9.35 -3.21 1.12
CA ILE A 59 -8.29 -2.24 0.81
C ILE A 59 -7.13 -2.92 0.07
N TYR A 60 -6.67 -4.08 0.55
CA TYR A 60 -5.56 -4.80 -0.08
C TYR A 60 -5.90 -5.24 -1.51
N ASN A 61 -7.12 -5.73 -1.75
CA ASN A 61 -7.58 -6.03 -3.10
C ASN A 61 -7.56 -4.79 -4.01
N LYS A 62 -7.95 -3.63 -3.47
CA LYS A 62 -7.90 -2.35 -4.18
C LYS A 62 -6.45 -1.91 -4.46
N VAL A 63 -5.52 -2.13 -3.54
CA VAL A 63 -4.08 -1.92 -3.77
C VAL A 63 -3.57 -2.75 -4.95
N LEU A 64 -3.96 -4.03 -5.02
CA LEU A 64 -3.59 -4.91 -6.13
C LEU A 64 -4.17 -4.42 -7.47
N GLU A 65 -5.41 -3.90 -7.46
CA GLU A 65 -6.03 -3.27 -8.62
C GLU A 65 -5.25 -2.02 -9.09
N ILE A 66 -4.92 -1.11 -8.16
CA ILE A 66 -4.13 0.10 -8.45
C ILE A 66 -2.76 -0.29 -9.03
N ARG A 67 -2.08 -1.28 -8.43
CA ARG A 67 -0.80 -1.80 -8.93
C ARG A 67 -0.89 -2.29 -10.38
N ARG A 68 -1.97 -3.00 -10.74
CA ARG A 68 -2.19 -3.49 -12.11
C ARG A 68 -2.42 -2.37 -13.13
N ARG A 69 -3.01 -1.25 -12.71
CA ARG A 69 -3.20 -0.05 -13.54
C ARG A 69 -1.91 0.77 -13.70
N GLY A 70 -0.93 0.56 -12.83
CA GLY A 70 0.36 1.26 -12.86
C GLY A 70 1.22 0.87 -14.08
N ARG A 71 1.85 1.88 -14.68
CA ARG A 71 2.67 1.76 -15.91
C ARG A 71 3.86 0.78 -15.82
N TYR A 72 4.37 0.47 -14.61
CA TYR A 72 5.57 -0.34 -14.39
C TYR A 72 5.37 -1.87 -14.43
N VAL A 73 4.14 -2.37 -14.45
CA VAL A 73 3.90 -3.84 -14.49
C VAL A 73 4.34 -4.47 -15.83
N ARG A 74 4.43 -3.68 -16.90
CA ARG A 74 4.88 -4.17 -18.22
C ARG A 74 6.39 -4.35 -18.32
N GLU A 75 7.20 -3.61 -17.56
CA GLU A 75 8.66 -3.62 -17.70
C GLU A 75 9.34 -4.81 -16.99
N ARG A 76 8.73 -5.37 -15.94
CA ARG A 76 9.32 -6.49 -15.16
C ARG A 76 8.84 -7.89 -15.57
N ARG A 77 8.03 -8.01 -16.63
CA ARG A 77 7.58 -9.31 -17.18
C ARG A 77 8.45 -9.82 -18.35
N LYS A 78 9.63 -9.23 -18.55
CA LYS A 78 10.65 -9.73 -19.46
C LYS A 78 11.87 -10.21 -18.68
N GLU A 79 11.71 -11.26 -17.89
CA GLU A 79 12.78 -12.21 -17.54
C GLU A 79 12.16 -13.61 -17.46
#